data_AF-A0A7J5LLN9-F1
#
_entry.id   AF-A0A7J5LLN9-F1
#
_cell.length_a   1.000
_cell.length_b   1.000
_cell.length_c   1.000
_cell.angle_alpha   90.00
_cell.angle_beta   90.00
_cell.angle_gamma   90.00
#
_symmetry.space_group_name_H-M   'P 1'
#
loop_
_entity.id
_entity.type
_entity.pdbx_description
1 polymer ?
#
loop_
_entity_poly.entity_id
_entity_poly.type
_entity_poly.pdbx_seq_one_letter_code
_entity_poly.pdbx_strand_id
1 'polypeptide(L)' 'MATRMTINGVSTCTAGEKYEKFQMKIGRKVRTMYQYDYRDTLSGELFSCVKPTLDECRRLRDEWIKEKEDRL' A
#
# COMPACT_ATOMS: atom_id res chain seq x y z
N MET A 1 -14.94 -5.35 -6.80
CA MET A 1 -14.87 -4.32 -5.75
C MET A 1 -14.00 -3.20 -6.31
N ALA A 2 -14.59 -2.05 -6.66
CA ALA A 2 -13.79 -0.86 -6.96
C ALA A 2 -13.43 -0.21 -5.62
N THR A 3 -12.19 -0.38 -5.17
CA THR A 3 -11.68 0.38 -4.01
C THR A 3 -11.38 1.80 -4.47
N ARG A 4 -11.55 2.84 -3.64
CA ARG A 4 -11.23 4.23 -4.08
C ARG A 4 -9.76 4.38 -4.50
N MET A 5 -8.94 3.43 -4.05
CA MET A 5 -7.52 3.30 -4.34
C MET A 5 -7.22 2.80 -5.76
N THR A 6 -8.14 2.12 -6.45
CA THR A 6 -7.87 1.53 -7.77
C THR A 6 -8.96 1.82 -8.80
N ILE A 7 -8.55 2.17 -10.02
CA ILE A 7 -9.42 2.23 -11.19
C ILE A 7 -8.97 1.13 -12.15
N ASN A 8 -9.86 0.21 -12.50
CA ASN A 8 -9.57 -0.95 -13.36
C ASN A 8 -8.38 -1.81 -12.86
N GLY A 9 -8.20 -1.91 -11.54
CA GLY A 9 -7.10 -2.66 -10.92
C GLY A 9 -5.76 -1.91 -10.88
N VAL A 10 -5.71 -0.67 -11.38
CA VAL A 10 -4.52 0.18 -11.35
C VAL A 10 -4.63 1.21 -10.23
N SER A 11 -3.56 1.37 -9.44
CA SER A 11 -3.51 2.36 -8.36
C SER A 11 -3.74 3.79 -8.88
N THR A 12 -4.55 4.56 -8.14
CA THR A 12 -4.77 5.99 -8.36
C THR A 12 -3.84 6.86 -7.50
N CYS A 13 -2.83 6.28 -6.87
CA CYS A 13 -1.86 7.02 -6.07
C CYS A 13 -0.93 7.80 -6.99
N THR A 14 -1.00 9.14 -6.93
CA THR A 14 -0.24 10.06 -7.79
C THR A 14 0.99 10.65 -7.10
N ALA A 15 1.01 10.69 -5.75
CA ALA A 15 2.17 11.09 -4.95
C ALA A 15 1.93 10.71 -3.48
N GLY A 16 3.00 10.39 -2.75
CA GLY A 16 2.96 10.18 -1.31
C GLY A 16 2.16 8.96 -0.88
N GLU A 17 1.70 8.96 0.38
CA GLU A 17 0.94 7.87 1.01
C GLU A 17 -0.56 7.97 0.70
N LYS A 18 -1.16 6.85 0.26
CA LYS A 18 -2.60 6.63 0.23
C LYS A 18 -2.94 5.24 0.79
N TYR A 19 -4.07 5.12 1.47
CA TYR A 19 -4.56 3.82 1.94
C TYR A 19 -6.08 3.77 2.08
N GLU A 20 -6.63 2.56 2.03
CA GLU A 20 -8.03 2.28 2.33
C GLU A 20 -8.14 1.08 3.27
N LYS A 21 -8.96 1.24 4.32
CA LYS A 21 -9.30 0.17 5.25
C LYS A 21 -10.47 -0.63 4.69
N PHE A 22 -10.34 -1.95 4.72
CA PHE A 22 -11.44 -2.85 4.35
C PHE A 22 -11.50 -4.05 5.29
N GLN A 23 -12.62 -4.76 5.24
CA GLN A 23 -12.79 -6.02 5.95
C GLN A 23 -12.69 -7.17 4.95
N MET A 24 -11.87 -8.17 5.27
CA MET A 24 -11.71 -9.37 4.47
C MET A 24 -12.13 -10.59 5.28
N LYS A 25 -13.02 -11.40 4.71
CA LYS A 25 -13.41 -12.68 5.30
C LYS A 25 -12.38 -13.75 4.92
N ILE A 26 -11.70 -14.30 5.90
CA ILE A 26 -10.75 -15.41 5.74
C ILE A 26 -11.33 -16.61 6.52
N GLY A 27 -11.89 -17.56 5.77
CA GLY A 27 -12.65 -18.67 6.35
C GLY A 27 -13.86 -18.16 7.15
N ARG A 28 -13.93 -18.54 8.43
CA ARG A 28 -15.01 -18.10 9.35
C ARG A 28 -14.72 -16.76 10.04
N LYS A 29 -13.51 -16.21 9.91
CA LYS A 29 -13.09 -14.99 10.61
C LYS A 29 -13.16 -13.79 9.66
N VAL A 30 -13.60 -12.64 10.17
CA VAL A 30 -13.49 -11.34 9.49
C VAL A 30 -12.27 -10.63 10.05
N ARG A 31 -11.38 -10.17 9.17
CA ARG A 31 -10.18 -9.41 9.54
C ARG A 31 -10.24 -8.02 8.93
N THR A 32 -9.76 -7.03 9.67
CA THR A 32 -9.45 -5.72 9.11
C THR A 32 -8.14 -5.82 8.34
N MET A 33 -8.09 -5.23 7.16
CA MET A 33 -6.91 -5.11 6.31
C MET A 33 -6.82 -3.68 5.77
N TYR A 34 -5.62 -3.29 5.36
CA TYR A 34 -5.32 -2.01 4.74
C TYR A 34 -4.71 -2.25 3.37
N GLN A 35 -5.34 -1.75 2.32
CA GLN A 35 -4.70 -1.59 1.02
C GLN A 35 -3.91 -0.28 1.07
N TYR A 36 -2.62 -0.34 0.76
CA TYR A 36 -1.69 0.76 0.93
C TYR A 36 -0.86 0.96 -0.33
N ASP A 37 -0.81 2.20 -0.82
CA ASP A 37 0.00 2.60 -1.95
C ASP A 37 0.85 3.81 -1.55
N TYR A 38 2.14 3.78 -1.89
CA TYR A 38 3.05 4.91 -1.74
C TYR A 38 3.71 5.19 -3.09
N ARG A 39 3.53 6.41 -3.61
CA ARG A 39 4.24 6.85 -4.81
C ARG A 39 5.40 7.76 -4.44
N ASP A 40 6.61 7.29 -4.71
CA ASP A 40 7.83 8.04 -4.52
C ASP A 40 7.87 9.25 -5.47
N THR A 41 8.10 10.44 -4.95
CA THR A 41 8.00 11.68 -5.72
C THR A 41 9.23 11.95 -6.59
N LEU A 42 10.38 11.38 -6.23
CA LEU A 42 11.62 11.53 -7.00
C LEU A 42 11.67 10.58 -8.19
N SER A 43 11.48 9.29 -7.94
CA SER A 43 11.56 8.24 -8.98
C SER A 43 10.25 8.00 -9.72
N GLY A 44 9.11 8.39 -9.11
CA GLY A 44 7.78 8.05 -9.63
C GLY A 44 7.39 6.59 -9.40
N GLU A 45 8.24 5.76 -8.78
CA GLU A 45 7.93 4.35 -8.52
C GLU A 45 6.80 4.18 -7.49
N LEU A 46 6.03 3.10 -7.65
CA LEU A 46 4.91 2.77 -6.80
C LEU A 46 5.24 1.56 -5.92
N PHE A 47 5.19 1.77 -4.61
CA PHE A 47 5.13 0.69 -3.63
C PHE A 47 3.67 0.40 -3.29
N SER A 48 3.27 -0.88 -3.29
CA SER A 48 1.90 -1.29 -2.93
C SER A 48 1.92 -2.54 -2.05
N CYS A 49 1.09 -2.57 -1.01
CA CYS A 49 0.93 -3.76 -0.17
C CYS A 49 -0.45 -3.84 0.49
N VAL A 50 -0.76 -5.02 1.06
CA VAL A 50 -1.91 -5.23 1.92
C VAL A 50 -1.45 -5.83 3.25
N LYS A 51 -1.76 -5.18 4.37
CA LYS A 51 -1.42 -5.67 5.72
C LYS A 51 -2.55 -5.49 6.74
N PRO A 52 -2.54 -6.25 7.84
CA PRO A 52 -3.51 -6.09 8.93
C PRO A 52 -3.51 -4.71 9.60
N THR A 53 -2.38 -4.01 9.59
CA THR A 53 -2.22 -2.69 10.22
C THR A 53 -1.54 -1.68 9.29
N LEU A 54 -1.80 -0.39 9.49
CA LEU A 54 -1.15 0.68 8.75
C LEU A 54 0.34 0.81 9.10
N ASP A 55 0.72 0.52 10.34
CA ASP A 55 2.12 0.59 10.79
C ASP A 55 2.99 -0.48 10.11
N GLU A 56 2.46 -1.68 9.90
CA GLU A 56 3.15 -2.70 9.11
C GLU A 56 3.34 -2.26 7.65
N CYS A 57 2.36 -1.59 7.05
CA CYS A 57 2.51 -1.02 5.70
C CYS A 57 3.62 0.03 5.66
N ARG A 58 3.66 0.94 6.65
CA ARG A 58 4.67 2.00 6.75
C ARG A 58 6.06 1.44 6.97
N ARG A 59 6.22 0.45 7.85
CA ARG A 59 7.50 -0.24 8.05
C ARG A 59 8.03 -0.83 6.74
N LEU A 60 7.17 -1.50 5.97
CA LEU A 60 7.57 -2.08 4.69
C LEU A 60 7.86 -1.02 3.63
N ARG A 61 7.15 0.12 3.63
CA ARG A 61 7.50 1.28 2.79
C ARG A 61 8.91 1.77 3.14
N ASP A 62 9.21 1.94 4.42
CA ASP A 62 10.50 2.48 4.86
C ASP A 62 11.65 1.52 4.52
N GLU A 63 11.44 0.20 4.66
CA GLU A 63 12.36 -0.83 4.18
C GLU A 63 12.57 -0.74 2.67
N TRP A 64 11.50 -0.58 1.88
CA TRP A 64 11.58 -0.43 0.44
C TRP A 64 12.31 0.85 0.01
N ILE A 65 12.09 1.99 0.70
CA ILE A 65 12.81 3.24 0.45
C ILE A 65 14.30 3.05 0.72
N LYS A 66 14.65 2.44 1.87
CA LYS A 66 16.04 2.19 2.24
C LYS A 66 16.76 1.29 1.23
N GLU A 67 16.11 0.19 0.82
CA GLU A 67 16.67 -0.70 -0.20
C GLU A 67 16.90 0.00 -1.55
N LYS A 68 16.11 1.04 -1.86
CA LYS A 68 16.32 1.85 -3.07
C LYS A 68 17.50 2.80 -2.93
N GLU A 69 17.62 3.45 -1.77
CA GLU A 69 18.76 4.34 -1.49
C GLU A 69 20.08 3.55 -1.54
N ASP A 70 20.11 2.32 -1.03
CA ASP A 70 21.29 1.45 -1.06
C ASP A 70 21.66 0.95 -2.49
N ARG A 71 20.74 1.05 -3.46
CA ARG A 71 20.98 0.65 -4.86
C ARG A 71 21.51 1.79 -5.73
N LEU A 72 21.49 3.02 -5.22
CA LEU A 72 21.94 4.23 -5.92
C LEU A 72 23.43 4.48 -5.68
#